data_AF-A0A966WZM2-F1
#
_entry.id   AF-A0A966WZM2-F1
#
_cell.length_a   1.000
_cell.length_b   1.000
_cell.length_c   1.000
_cell.angle_alpha   90.00
_cell.angle_beta   90.00
_cell.angle_gamma   90.00
#
_symmetry.space_group_name_H-M   'P 1'
#
loop_
_entity.id
_entity.type
_entity.pdbx_description
1 polymer ?
#
loop_
_entity_poly.entity_id
_entity_poly.type
_entity_poly.pdbx_seq_one_letter_code
_entity_poly.pdbx_strand_id
1 'polypeptide(L)'
;MFNQNPFFSVKFIHYFLALLLGTFSSVTFSQDSRPNGVEQLRQFVKTVQSAQGEFAQQQMRSPKPNEPQDKPKLVRQTSGQFIFQRPGKFVWDTQKPYEQKLIADGKQLLMWDKDLNQLTIRSANQALAASPAAILFGESALDSQFELEDGGTKTDLQWVNLKPKAKVGQGDLPYTKIAIGMGGGLPKALELTDGFGSIVLVVFGQMQINPKIEPSRFQFKAPPGAEVLRLN
;
A
#
# COMPACT_ATOMS: atom_id res chain seq x y z
N MET A 1 -16.59 93.71 38.23
CA MET A 1 -18.03 93.94 37.97
C MET A 1 -18.38 93.10 36.75
N PHE A 2 -19.24 92.09 36.71
CA PHE A 2 -20.24 91.55 37.63
C PHE A 2 -20.17 90.02 37.57
N ASN A 3 -20.22 89.42 38.75
CA ASN A 3 -20.51 88.02 39.02
C ASN A 3 -22.03 87.86 39.05
N GLN A 4 -22.63 86.87 38.37
CA GLN A 4 -23.87 86.17 38.80
C GLN A 4 -24.02 84.81 38.06
N ASN A 5 -23.89 83.72 38.81
CA ASN A 5 -24.59 82.43 38.62
C ASN A 5 -25.82 82.43 39.57
N PRO A 6 -26.69 81.40 39.69
CA PRO A 6 -26.93 80.16 38.91
C PRO A 6 -28.45 79.96 38.60
N PHE A 7 -28.89 78.85 38.00
CA PHE A 7 -30.05 78.04 38.48
C PHE A 7 -30.27 76.77 37.62
N PHE A 8 -30.58 75.68 38.31
CA PHE A 8 -30.84 74.30 37.90
C PHE A 8 -32.17 74.10 37.13
N SER A 9 -32.29 73.04 36.30
CA SER A 9 -33.36 72.00 36.37
C SER A 9 -33.21 70.93 35.26
N VAL A 10 -32.78 69.69 35.57
CA VAL A 10 -33.54 68.41 35.67
C VAL A 10 -33.53 67.50 34.41
N LYS A 11 -32.73 66.42 34.55
CA LYS A 11 -32.79 65.00 34.09
C LYS A 11 -33.85 64.53 33.08
N PHE A 12 -33.44 63.66 32.12
CA PHE A 12 -34.00 62.32 31.76
C PHE A 12 -32.98 61.60 30.83
N ILE A 13 -32.24 60.57 31.28
CA ILE A 13 -32.54 59.11 31.30
C ILE A 13 -32.26 58.35 29.97
N HIS A 14 -31.16 57.59 30.03
CA HIS A 14 -30.85 56.23 29.54
C HIS A 14 -30.80 55.86 28.04
N TYR A 15 -29.57 55.47 27.64
CA TYR A 15 -29.15 54.30 26.84
C TYR A 15 -30.06 53.81 25.71
N PHE A 16 -29.57 53.90 24.47
CA PHE A 16 -29.88 52.92 23.43
C PHE A 16 -28.62 52.54 22.61
N LEU A 17 -28.05 51.40 23.01
CA LEU A 17 -27.51 50.31 22.21
C LEU A 17 -26.99 50.62 20.78
N ALA A 18 -25.66 50.71 20.64
CA ALA A 18 -24.99 50.55 19.36
C ALA A 18 -24.87 49.05 19.03
N LEU A 19 -25.65 48.56 18.07
CA LEU A 19 -25.51 47.21 17.53
C LEU A 19 -24.63 47.26 16.27
N LEU A 20 -23.32 47.07 16.47
CA LEU A 20 -22.34 46.87 15.40
C LEU A 20 -22.44 45.40 14.96
N LEU A 21 -23.20 45.12 13.89
CA LEU A 21 -23.16 43.80 13.24
C LEU A 21 -21.81 43.65 12.53
N GLY A 22 -20.82 43.09 13.23
CA GLY A 22 -19.61 42.57 12.63
C GLY A 22 -19.95 41.32 11.83
N THR A 23 -19.85 41.39 10.51
CA THR A 23 -19.88 40.21 9.64
C THR A 23 -18.61 39.40 9.88
N PHE A 24 -18.69 38.37 10.72
CA PHE A 24 -17.66 37.33 10.80
C PHE A 24 -17.73 36.50 9.53
N SER A 25 -16.82 36.74 8.59
CA SER A 25 -16.55 35.81 7.50
C SER A 25 -15.88 34.57 8.08
N SER A 26 -16.67 33.53 8.36
CA SER A 26 -16.14 32.22 8.70
C SER A 26 -15.37 31.70 7.49
N VAL A 27 -14.04 31.67 7.59
CA VAL A 27 -13.20 30.92 6.65
C VAL A 27 -13.46 29.45 6.93
N THR A 28 -14.36 28.84 6.15
CA THR A 28 -14.54 27.39 6.16
C THR A 28 -13.25 26.78 5.64
N PHE A 29 -12.40 26.27 6.52
CA PHE A 29 -11.36 25.34 6.12
C PHE A 29 -12.06 24.11 5.55
N SER A 30 -12.14 24.02 4.22
CA SER A 30 -12.40 22.75 3.56
C SER A 30 -11.29 21.81 3.98
N GLN A 31 -11.60 20.88 4.91
CA GLN A 31 -10.79 19.69 5.07
C GLN A 31 -10.74 19.04 3.70
N ASP A 32 -9.54 18.95 3.14
CA ASP A 32 -9.28 18.27 1.88
C ASP A 32 -9.73 16.81 2.08
N SER A 33 -10.96 16.49 1.68
CA SER A 33 -11.62 15.21 1.95
C SER A 33 -11.10 14.16 0.97
N ARG A 34 -9.78 14.02 0.90
CA ARG A 34 -9.16 12.89 0.23
C ARG A 34 -9.52 11.66 1.06
N PRO A 35 -10.09 10.61 0.45
CA PRO A 35 -10.35 9.37 1.17
C PRO A 35 -9.04 8.91 1.81
N ASN A 36 -9.06 8.58 3.09
CA ASN A 36 -7.89 8.05 3.78
C ASN A 36 -7.41 6.77 3.06
N GLY A 37 -6.14 6.39 3.27
CA GLY A 37 -5.55 5.26 2.55
C GLY A 37 -6.36 3.96 2.75
N VAL A 38 -6.92 3.76 3.94
CA VAL A 38 -7.69 2.56 4.30
C VAL A 38 -8.94 2.44 3.43
N GLU A 39 -9.69 3.53 3.25
CA GLU A 39 -10.86 3.57 2.37
C GLU A 39 -10.50 3.30 0.91
N GLN A 40 -9.41 3.91 0.42
CA GLN A 40 -8.92 3.67 -0.93
C GLN A 40 -8.58 2.19 -1.13
N LEU A 41 -7.87 1.58 -0.18
CA LEU A 41 -7.45 0.18 -0.25
C LEU A 41 -8.66 -0.76 -0.22
N ARG A 42 -9.61 -0.53 0.67
CA ARG A 42 -10.86 -1.32 0.73
C ARG A 42 -11.65 -1.20 -0.57
N GLN A 43 -11.75 0.01 -1.12
CA GLN A 43 -12.45 0.22 -2.39
C GLN A 43 -11.75 -0.48 -3.55
N PHE A 44 -10.41 -0.43 -3.61
CA PHE A 44 -9.63 -1.16 -4.60
C PHE A 44 -9.86 -2.66 -4.52
N VAL A 45 -9.77 -3.26 -3.32
CA VAL A 45 -9.98 -4.70 -3.10
C VAL A 45 -11.39 -5.12 -3.52
N LYS A 46 -12.40 -4.27 -3.26
CA LYS A 46 -13.81 -4.54 -3.60
C LYS A 46 -14.12 -4.44 -5.10
N THR A 47 -13.55 -3.45 -5.78
CA THR A 47 -13.98 -3.07 -7.15
C THR A 47 -13.08 -3.58 -8.26
N VAL A 48 -11.82 -3.86 -7.96
CA VAL A 48 -10.86 -4.35 -8.94
C VAL A 48 -10.86 -5.88 -8.88
N GLN A 49 -11.26 -6.54 -9.95
CA GLN A 49 -11.27 -8.00 -10.07
C GLN A 49 -10.05 -8.52 -10.83
N SER A 50 -9.47 -7.71 -11.72
CA SER A 50 -8.20 -8.00 -12.37
C SER A 50 -7.36 -6.73 -12.48
N ALA A 51 -6.04 -6.87 -12.55
CA ALA A 51 -5.19 -5.81 -13.05
C ALA A 51 -3.91 -6.36 -13.66
N GLN A 52 -3.26 -5.55 -14.47
CA GLN A 52 -1.91 -5.81 -14.96
C GLN A 52 -1.09 -4.52 -14.92
N GLY A 53 0.23 -4.64 -14.85
CA GLY A 53 1.12 -3.48 -14.86
C GLY A 53 2.57 -3.88 -14.65
N GLU A 54 3.38 -2.89 -14.28
CA GLU A 54 4.81 -3.03 -14.05
C GLU A 54 5.15 -2.88 -12.57
N PHE A 55 6.25 -3.48 -12.16
CA PHE A 55 6.81 -3.24 -10.83
C PHE A 55 8.32 -3.00 -10.89
N ALA A 56 8.80 -2.22 -9.94
CA ALA A 56 10.21 -2.14 -9.56
C ALA A 56 10.32 -2.48 -8.07
N GLN A 57 11.21 -3.40 -7.73
CA GLN A 57 11.42 -3.86 -6.36
C GLN A 57 12.86 -3.57 -5.93
N GLN A 58 13.02 -3.05 -4.72
CA GLN A 58 14.30 -2.83 -4.07
C GLN A 58 14.30 -3.54 -2.72
N GLN A 59 15.32 -4.35 -2.48
CA GLN A 59 15.60 -4.94 -1.19
C GLN A 59 16.77 -4.20 -0.56
N MET A 60 16.59 -3.72 0.66
CA MET A 60 17.55 -2.94 1.41
C MET A 60 17.76 -3.58 2.79
N ARG A 61 18.88 -3.25 3.43
CA ARG A 61 19.17 -3.62 4.81
C ARG A 61 19.75 -2.44 5.58
N SER A 62 19.67 -2.52 6.91
CA SER A 62 20.43 -1.62 7.78
C SER A 62 21.93 -1.71 7.48
N PRO A 63 22.67 -0.58 7.55
CA PRO A 63 24.12 -0.60 7.46
C PRO A 63 24.73 -1.45 8.58
N LYS A 64 25.83 -2.15 8.27
CA LYS A 64 26.64 -2.84 9.29
C LYS A 64 27.51 -1.83 10.04
N PRO A 65 28.03 -2.13 11.25
CA PRO A 65 28.84 -1.19 12.05
C PRO A 65 30.05 -0.59 11.32
N ASN A 66 30.59 -1.29 10.32
CA ASN A 66 31.73 -0.88 9.51
C ASN A 66 31.35 -0.14 8.21
N GLU A 67 30.08 0.18 8.00
CA GLU A 67 29.57 0.89 6.83
C GLU A 67 29.09 2.31 7.20
N PRO A 68 29.01 3.24 6.23
CA PRO A 68 28.36 4.54 6.47
C PRO A 68 26.91 4.36 6.95
N GLN A 69 26.57 4.98 8.08
CA GLN A 69 25.28 4.87 8.80
C GLN A 69 24.23 5.87 8.31
N ASP A 70 24.49 6.54 7.19
CA ASP A 70 23.69 7.62 6.61
C ASP A 70 22.38 7.13 5.99
N LYS A 71 22.38 5.93 5.39
CA LYS A 71 21.22 5.38 4.67
C LYS A 71 21.23 3.86 4.59
N PRO A 72 20.05 3.21 4.44
CA PRO A 72 19.96 1.79 4.14
C PRO A 72 20.79 1.39 2.93
N LYS A 73 21.37 0.19 2.96
CA LYS A 73 22.15 -0.36 1.85
C LYS A 73 21.26 -1.17 0.93
N LEU A 74 21.25 -0.81 -0.37
CA LEU A 74 20.61 -1.62 -1.40
C LEU A 74 21.33 -2.95 -1.53
N VAL A 75 20.58 -4.04 -1.40
CA VAL A 75 21.06 -5.43 -1.53
C VAL A 75 20.76 -5.97 -2.92
N ARG A 76 19.54 -5.74 -3.39
CA ARG A 76 19.06 -6.27 -4.67
C ARG A 76 18.01 -5.34 -5.25
N GLN A 77 17.98 -5.22 -6.57
CA GLN A 77 16.92 -4.54 -7.29
C GLN A 77 16.42 -5.46 -8.40
N THR A 78 15.11 -5.57 -8.54
CA THR A 78 14.47 -6.31 -9.64
C THR A 78 13.35 -5.49 -10.27
N SER A 79 12.96 -5.84 -11.48
CA SER A 79 11.83 -5.23 -12.15
C SER A 79 11.14 -6.23 -13.05
N GLY A 80 9.87 -5.98 -13.34
CA GLY A 80 9.10 -6.88 -14.18
C GLY A 80 7.65 -6.46 -14.32
N GLN A 81 6.81 -7.44 -14.61
CA GLN A 81 5.39 -7.26 -14.84
C GLN A 81 4.59 -8.10 -13.86
N PHE A 82 3.40 -7.62 -13.54
CA PHE A 82 2.44 -8.37 -12.75
C PHE A 82 1.09 -8.45 -13.44
N ILE A 83 0.37 -9.52 -13.16
CA ILE A 83 -1.01 -9.72 -13.53
C ILE A 83 -1.71 -10.35 -12.34
N PHE A 84 -2.93 -9.94 -12.04
CA PHE A 84 -3.78 -10.71 -11.15
C PHE A 84 -5.20 -10.77 -11.66
N GLN A 85 -5.88 -11.83 -11.25
CA GLN A 85 -7.31 -12.00 -11.43
C GLN A 85 -7.87 -12.74 -10.22
N ARG A 86 -8.82 -12.11 -9.54
CA ARG A 86 -9.50 -12.70 -8.41
C ARG A 86 -10.51 -13.77 -8.88
N PRO A 87 -10.72 -14.83 -8.08
CA PRO A 87 -9.96 -15.20 -6.88
C PRO A 87 -8.64 -15.93 -7.21
N GLY A 88 -7.60 -15.66 -6.42
CA GLY A 88 -6.43 -16.54 -6.26
C GLY A 88 -5.45 -16.67 -7.45
N LYS A 89 -5.65 -15.97 -8.57
CA LYS A 89 -4.75 -16.04 -9.72
C LYS A 89 -3.84 -14.83 -9.80
N PHE A 90 -2.54 -15.08 -9.93
CA PHE A 90 -1.59 -14.02 -10.21
C PHE A 90 -0.37 -14.51 -10.98
N VAL A 91 0.31 -13.59 -11.63
CA VAL A 91 1.62 -13.76 -12.25
C VAL A 91 2.50 -12.63 -11.75
N TRP A 92 3.68 -13.00 -11.25
CA TRP A 92 4.77 -12.08 -10.93
C TRP A 92 5.96 -12.45 -11.82
N ASP A 93 6.16 -11.69 -12.88
CA ASP A 93 7.14 -11.97 -13.92
C ASP A 93 8.34 -11.04 -13.76
N THR A 94 9.35 -11.48 -13.03
CA THR A 94 10.61 -10.76 -12.88
C THR A 94 11.43 -10.93 -14.16
N GLN A 95 11.74 -9.80 -14.81
CA GLN A 95 12.44 -9.77 -16.09
C GLN A 95 13.91 -9.33 -15.95
N LYS A 96 14.24 -8.62 -14.87
CA LYS A 96 15.60 -8.13 -14.60
C LYS A 96 15.95 -8.23 -13.12
N PRO A 97 17.24 -8.45 -12.78
CA PRO A 97 18.33 -8.84 -13.66
C PRO A 97 18.32 -10.34 -14.03
N TYR A 98 17.55 -11.14 -13.30
CA TYR A 98 17.37 -12.59 -13.52
C TYR A 98 15.91 -12.87 -13.83
N GLU A 99 15.67 -13.79 -14.77
CA GLU A 99 14.33 -14.12 -15.24
C GLU A 99 13.68 -15.17 -14.33
N GLN A 100 12.72 -14.74 -13.52
CA GLN A 100 11.97 -15.61 -12.61
C GLN A 100 10.49 -15.30 -12.71
N LYS A 101 9.67 -16.34 -12.87
CA LYS A 101 8.21 -16.21 -12.96
C LYS A 101 7.54 -16.96 -11.82
N LEU A 102 6.74 -16.26 -11.03
CA LEU A 102 5.81 -16.87 -10.08
C LEU A 102 4.42 -16.84 -10.67
N ILE A 103 3.73 -17.98 -10.68
CA ILE A 103 2.37 -18.12 -11.19
C ILE A 103 1.53 -18.81 -10.13
N ALA A 104 0.45 -18.18 -9.69
CA ALA A 104 -0.61 -18.87 -8.99
C ALA A 104 -1.80 -19.05 -9.93
N ASP A 105 -2.26 -20.30 -10.06
CA ASP A 105 -3.40 -20.68 -10.91
C ASP A 105 -4.74 -20.77 -10.13
N GLY A 106 -4.71 -20.43 -8.84
CA GLY A 106 -5.82 -20.57 -7.89
C GLY A 106 -5.84 -21.92 -7.16
N LYS A 107 -4.88 -22.83 -7.43
CA LYS A 107 -4.74 -24.12 -6.74
C LYS A 107 -3.35 -24.33 -6.18
N GLN A 108 -2.33 -23.94 -6.93
CA GLN A 108 -0.93 -24.15 -6.61
C GLN A 108 -0.10 -22.93 -7.01
N LEU A 109 1.09 -22.83 -6.42
CA LEU A 109 2.10 -21.87 -6.80
C LEU A 109 3.17 -22.57 -7.65
N LEU A 110 3.36 -22.08 -8.86
CA LEU A 110 4.44 -22.46 -9.75
C LEU A 110 5.53 -21.37 -9.70
N MET A 111 6.78 -21.77 -9.50
CA MET A 111 7.93 -20.89 -9.54
C MET A 111 8.90 -21.41 -10.61
N TRP A 112 9.00 -20.67 -11.70
CA TRP A 112 9.92 -20.93 -12.78
C TRP A 112 11.16 -20.06 -12.62
N ASP A 113 12.32 -20.69 -12.51
CA ASP A 113 13.63 -20.05 -12.60
C ASP A 113 14.26 -20.43 -13.94
N LYS A 114 14.45 -19.44 -14.81
CA LYS A 114 14.95 -19.67 -16.16
C LYS A 114 16.43 -20.07 -16.16
N ASP A 115 17.22 -19.46 -15.28
CA ASP A 115 18.67 -19.65 -15.24
C ASP A 115 19.01 -21.03 -14.69
N LEU A 116 18.21 -21.52 -13.73
CA LEU A 116 18.30 -22.89 -13.23
C LEU A 116 17.59 -23.92 -14.11
N ASN A 117 16.83 -23.48 -15.13
CA ASN A 117 15.97 -24.34 -15.96
C ASN A 117 15.07 -25.25 -15.08
N GLN A 118 14.46 -24.65 -14.05
CA GLN A 118 13.79 -25.39 -12.98
C GLN A 118 12.39 -24.84 -12.70
N LEU A 119 11.40 -25.74 -12.66
CA LEU A 119 10.05 -25.48 -12.19
C LEU A 119 9.87 -26.07 -10.79
N THR A 120 9.62 -25.22 -9.80
CA THR A 120 9.22 -25.63 -8.46
C THR A 120 7.72 -25.44 -8.29
N ILE A 121 7.01 -26.45 -7.77
CA ILE A 121 5.58 -26.42 -7.49
C ILE A 121 5.37 -26.53 -5.98
N ARG A 122 4.57 -25.62 -5.42
CA ARG A 122 4.23 -25.52 -3.99
C ARG A 122 2.73 -25.36 -3.79
N SER A 123 2.25 -25.64 -2.58
CA SER A 123 0.88 -25.29 -2.18
C SER A 123 0.64 -23.77 -2.28
N ALA A 124 -0.55 -23.37 -2.72
CA ALA A 124 -0.93 -21.95 -2.85
C ALA A 124 -0.83 -21.18 -1.52
N ASN A 125 -0.97 -21.87 -0.38
CA ASN A 125 -0.83 -21.24 0.95
C ASN A 125 0.57 -20.65 1.18
N GLN A 126 1.59 -21.17 0.50
CA GLN A 126 2.97 -20.67 0.57
C GLN A 126 3.24 -19.46 -0.34
N ALA A 127 2.24 -18.94 -1.08
CA ALA A 127 2.40 -17.83 -2.02
C ALA A 127 2.87 -16.53 -1.35
N LEU A 128 2.44 -16.26 -0.13
CA LEU A 128 2.85 -15.06 0.62
C LEU A 128 4.34 -15.06 0.96
N ALA A 129 4.90 -16.23 1.28
CA ALA A 129 6.34 -16.36 1.53
C ALA A 129 7.16 -16.17 0.23
N ALA A 130 6.59 -16.52 -0.92
CA ALA A 130 7.28 -16.48 -2.21
C ALA A 130 7.17 -15.14 -2.94
N SER A 131 6.09 -14.38 -2.72
CA SER A 131 5.91 -13.06 -3.32
C SER A 131 5.16 -12.09 -2.40
N PRO A 132 5.79 -10.95 -2.03
CA PRO A 132 5.13 -9.78 -1.44
C PRO A 132 3.78 -9.41 -2.06
N ALA A 133 3.66 -9.57 -3.39
CA ALA A 133 2.47 -9.20 -4.14
C ALA A 133 1.23 -10.04 -3.77
N ALA A 134 1.42 -11.24 -3.21
CA ALA A 134 0.31 -12.08 -2.76
C ALA A 134 -0.51 -11.43 -1.62
N ILE A 135 0.06 -10.46 -0.88
CA ILE A 135 -0.69 -9.67 0.11
C ILE A 135 -1.78 -8.83 -0.56
N LEU A 136 -1.51 -8.31 -1.76
CA LEU A 136 -2.46 -7.50 -2.52
C LEU A 136 -3.44 -8.36 -3.33
N PHE A 137 -2.98 -9.50 -3.83
CA PHE A 137 -3.63 -10.26 -4.90
C PHE A 137 -4.11 -11.66 -4.49
N GLY A 138 -3.97 -12.02 -3.21
CA GLY A 138 -4.40 -13.30 -2.67
C GLY A 138 -5.90 -13.54 -2.72
N GLU A 139 -6.28 -14.79 -2.45
CA GLU A 139 -7.67 -15.26 -2.41
C GLU A 139 -8.42 -14.77 -1.16
N SER A 140 -7.71 -14.63 -0.04
CA SER A 140 -8.28 -14.20 1.24
C SER A 140 -8.63 -12.72 1.25
N ALA A 141 -9.80 -12.39 1.79
CA ALA A 141 -10.19 -11.01 2.04
C ALA A 141 -9.17 -10.33 2.96
N LEU A 142 -8.68 -9.15 2.57
CA LEU A 142 -7.64 -8.43 3.29
C LEU A 142 -7.98 -8.24 4.78
N ASP A 143 -9.25 -7.91 5.08
CA ASP A 143 -9.74 -7.72 6.46
C ASP A 143 -9.79 -9.01 7.29
N SER A 144 -9.73 -10.20 6.69
CA SER A 144 -9.65 -11.46 7.45
C SER A 144 -8.24 -11.73 7.96
N GLN A 145 -7.22 -11.23 7.27
CA GLN A 145 -5.81 -11.48 7.57
C GLN A 145 -5.15 -10.31 8.30
N PHE A 146 -5.62 -9.09 8.07
CA PHE A 146 -5.00 -7.87 8.58
C PHE A 146 -6.00 -6.96 9.29
N GLU A 147 -5.51 -6.30 10.33
CA GLU A 147 -6.08 -5.05 10.83
C GLU A 147 -5.45 -3.90 10.04
N LEU A 148 -6.28 -3.01 9.49
CA LEU A 148 -5.85 -1.89 8.65
C LEU A 148 -5.85 -0.62 9.47
N GLU A 149 -4.71 0.04 9.54
CA GLU A 149 -4.51 1.29 10.27
C GLU A 149 -4.06 2.39 9.31
N ASP A 150 -4.48 3.63 9.57
CA ASP A 150 -3.99 4.79 8.82
C ASP A 150 -2.50 5.01 9.11
N GLY A 151 -1.68 4.98 8.06
CA GLY A 151 -0.24 5.23 8.12
C GLY A 151 0.13 6.69 7.83
N GLY A 152 -0.84 7.56 7.57
CA GLY A 152 -0.65 8.97 7.24
C GLY A 152 -0.20 9.20 5.79
N THR A 153 0.20 10.44 5.49
CA THR A 153 0.65 10.83 4.15
C THR A 153 2.17 10.92 4.08
N LYS A 154 2.79 10.28 3.08
CA LYS A 154 4.23 10.39 2.79
C LYS A 154 4.46 10.29 1.28
N THR A 155 5.22 11.24 0.75
CA THR A 155 5.54 11.34 -0.69
C THR A 155 4.27 11.31 -1.56
N ASP A 156 3.27 12.11 -1.19
CA ASP A 156 1.96 12.22 -1.85
C ASP A 156 1.10 10.93 -1.89
N LEU A 157 1.50 9.90 -1.17
CA LEU A 157 0.73 8.67 -1.00
C LEU A 157 0.06 8.64 0.39
N GLN A 158 -1.18 8.12 0.41
CA GLN A 158 -1.90 7.78 1.63
C GLN A 158 -1.51 6.36 2.05
N TRP A 159 -0.75 6.23 3.13
CA TRP A 159 -0.22 4.94 3.58
C TRP A 159 -1.22 4.19 4.45
N VAL A 160 -1.25 2.88 4.30
CA VAL A 160 -2.05 1.96 5.11
C VAL A 160 -1.12 0.96 5.75
N ASN A 161 -1.09 0.90 7.07
CA ASN A 161 -0.38 -0.13 7.81
C ASN A 161 -1.25 -1.38 7.90
N LEU A 162 -0.67 -2.53 7.57
CA LEU A 162 -1.33 -3.83 7.61
C LEU A 162 -0.73 -4.61 8.78
N LYS A 163 -1.49 -4.72 9.86
CA LYS A 163 -1.08 -5.48 11.03
C LYS A 163 -1.62 -6.90 10.94
N PRO A 164 -0.77 -7.94 10.83
CA PRO A 164 -1.23 -9.32 10.76
C PRO A 164 -2.06 -9.67 12.00
N LYS A 165 -3.23 -10.28 11.81
CA LYS A 165 -4.07 -10.77 12.91
C LYS A 165 -3.54 -12.08 13.51
N ALA A 166 -2.81 -12.85 12.72
CA ALA A 166 -2.12 -14.05 13.20
C ALA A 166 -0.90 -13.70 14.05
N LYS A 167 -0.62 -14.49 15.09
CA LYS A 167 0.56 -14.32 15.94
C LYS A 167 1.84 -14.62 15.15
N VAL A 168 2.93 -13.90 15.45
CA VAL A 168 4.29 -14.20 14.93
C VAL A 168 4.61 -15.68 15.23
N GLY A 169 4.90 -16.47 14.18
CA GLY A 169 5.13 -17.92 14.29
C GLY A 169 3.90 -18.81 14.12
N GLN A 170 2.70 -18.25 13.93
CA GLN A 170 1.47 -18.99 13.58
C GLN A 170 0.95 -18.64 12.17
N GLY A 171 1.79 -18.02 11.33
CA GLY A 171 1.51 -17.73 9.93
C GLY A 171 2.80 -17.58 9.13
N ASP A 172 2.71 -17.78 7.81
CA ASP A 172 3.85 -17.82 6.88
C ASP A 172 4.43 -16.44 6.51
N LEU A 173 4.13 -15.39 7.29
CA LEU A 173 4.60 -14.03 7.00
C LEU A 173 5.93 -13.75 7.73
N PRO A 174 7.06 -13.63 7.01
CA PRO A 174 8.37 -13.32 7.61
C PRO A 174 8.50 -11.83 7.99
N TYR A 175 7.42 -11.04 7.89
CA TYR A 175 7.43 -9.59 8.00
C TYR A 175 6.83 -9.10 9.32
N THR A 176 7.52 -8.16 9.96
CA THR A 176 7.09 -7.47 11.18
C THR A 176 6.29 -6.20 10.89
N LYS A 177 6.50 -5.60 9.71
CA LYS A 177 5.72 -4.44 9.23
C LYS A 177 5.37 -4.63 7.77
N ILE A 178 4.14 -4.24 7.42
CA ILE A 178 3.59 -4.27 6.07
C ILE A 178 2.86 -2.95 5.88
N ALA A 179 3.15 -2.22 4.82
CA ALA A 179 2.47 -0.97 4.51
C ALA A 179 2.22 -0.83 3.00
N ILE A 180 1.05 -0.29 2.63
CA ILE A 180 0.67 -0.04 1.23
C ILE A 180 0.47 1.46 1.04
N GLY A 181 1.19 2.05 0.09
CA GLY A 181 1.00 3.45 -0.32
C GLY A 181 -0.07 3.55 -1.40
N MET A 182 -1.17 4.23 -1.11
CA MET A 182 -2.30 4.47 -2.01
C MET A 182 -2.21 5.85 -2.67
N GLY A 183 -2.50 5.92 -3.96
CA GLY A 183 -2.57 7.18 -4.70
C GLY A 183 -3.58 7.10 -5.84
N GLY A 184 -4.51 8.06 -5.90
CA GLY A 184 -5.57 8.06 -6.91
C GLY A 184 -6.47 6.82 -6.86
N GLY A 185 -6.69 6.25 -5.66
CA GLY A 185 -7.49 5.03 -5.46
C GLY A 185 -6.79 3.71 -5.82
N LEU A 186 -5.51 3.75 -6.19
CA LEU A 186 -4.74 2.57 -6.60
C LEU A 186 -3.51 2.36 -5.71
N PRO A 187 -3.08 1.11 -5.47
CA PRO A 187 -1.82 0.84 -4.81
C PRO A 187 -0.67 1.28 -5.71
N LYS A 188 0.21 2.13 -5.15
CA LYS A 188 1.41 2.67 -5.82
C LYS A 188 2.69 2.13 -5.21
N ALA A 189 2.66 1.76 -3.94
CA ALA A 189 3.81 1.19 -3.25
C ALA A 189 3.39 0.08 -2.27
N LEU A 190 4.28 -0.87 -2.04
CA LEU A 190 4.23 -1.86 -0.96
C LEU A 190 5.59 -1.85 -0.26
N GLU A 191 5.59 -1.65 1.05
CA GLU A 191 6.77 -1.69 1.90
C GLU A 191 6.62 -2.84 2.90
N LEU A 192 7.65 -3.67 3.01
CA LEU A 192 7.72 -4.81 3.91
C LEU A 192 9.00 -4.74 4.72
N THR A 193 8.92 -4.97 6.02
CA THR A 193 10.09 -5.05 6.89
C THR A 193 10.11 -6.40 7.59
N ASP A 194 11.22 -7.14 7.50
CA ASP A 194 11.39 -8.42 8.21
C ASP A 194 11.85 -8.23 9.68
N GLY A 195 12.04 -9.33 10.41
CA GLY A 195 12.52 -9.30 11.79
C GLY A 195 13.99 -8.91 11.96
N PHE A 196 14.76 -8.90 10.89
CA PHE A 196 16.18 -8.53 10.86
C PHE A 196 16.42 -7.09 10.40
N GLY A 197 15.34 -6.36 10.07
CA GLY A 197 15.40 -4.99 9.58
C GLY A 197 15.70 -4.87 8.09
N SER A 198 15.60 -5.96 7.32
CA SER A 198 15.59 -5.87 5.85
C SER A 198 14.27 -5.26 5.41
N ILE A 199 14.35 -4.36 4.42
CA ILE A 199 13.19 -3.67 3.84
C ILE A 199 13.06 -4.10 2.39
N VAL A 200 11.86 -4.50 1.99
CA VAL A 200 11.49 -4.68 0.58
C VAL A 200 10.51 -3.59 0.21
N LEU A 201 10.89 -2.74 -0.74
CA LEU A 201 10.04 -1.72 -1.33
C LEU A 201 9.69 -2.13 -2.76
N VAL A 202 8.40 -2.23 -3.05
CA VAL A 202 7.86 -2.48 -4.38
C VAL A 202 7.09 -1.23 -4.82
N VAL A 203 7.39 -0.72 -6.00
CA VAL A 203 6.68 0.40 -6.64
C VAL A 203 5.93 -0.13 -7.85
N PHE A 204 4.65 0.20 -7.95
CA PHE A 204 3.78 -0.21 -9.05
C PHE A 204 3.62 0.90 -10.08
N GLY A 205 3.76 0.55 -11.35
CA GLY A 205 3.62 1.44 -12.50
C GLY A 205 2.64 0.90 -13.53
N GLN A 206 2.16 1.80 -14.40
CA GLN A 206 1.35 1.46 -15.59
C GLN A 206 0.16 0.51 -15.32
N MET A 207 -0.47 0.65 -14.14
CA MET A 207 -1.53 -0.26 -13.71
C MET A 207 -2.81 -0.05 -14.52
N GLN A 208 -3.26 -1.10 -15.18
CA GLN A 208 -4.54 -1.19 -15.86
C GLN A 208 -5.48 -2.07 -15.04
N ILE A 209 -6.61 -1.52 -14.59
CA ILE A 209 -7.60 -2.22 -13.77
C ILE A 209 -8.73 -2.80 -14.62
N ASN A 210 -9.25 -3.94 -14.18
CA ASN A 210 -10.29 -4.72 -14.82
C ASN A 210 -10.12 -4.99 -16.33
N PRO A 211 -8.88 -5.21 -16.85
CA PRO A 211 -8.74 -5.65 -18.24
C PRO A 211 -9.30 -7.07 -18.40
N LYS A 212 -9.70 -7.40 -19.63
CA LYS A 212 -9.92 -8.79 -20.02
C LYS A 212 -8.57 -9.51 -20.04
N ILE A 213 -8.39 -10.51 -19.18
CA ILE A 213 -7.19 -11.34 -19.12
C ILE A 213 -7.51 -12.72 -19.67
N GLU A 214 -6.70 -13.18 -20.63
CA GLU A 214 -6.84 -14.52 -21.18
C GLU A 214 -6.46 -15.59 -20.14
N PRO A 215 -7.25 -16.65 -19.93
CA PRO A 215 -6.99 -17.68 -18.90
C PRO A 215 -5.61 -18.36 -19.03
N SER A 216 -5.07 -18.43 -20.25
CA SER A 216 -3.75 -18.99 -20.53
C SER A 216 -2.61 -18.23 -19.87
N ARG A 217 -2.82 -16.96 -19.48
CA ARG A 217 -1.80 -16.15 -18.78
C ARG A 217 -1.43 -16.70 -17.41
N PHE A 218 -2.31 -17.48 -16.78
CA PHE A 218 -2.08 -18.11 -15.48
C PHE A 218 -1.66 -19.59 -15.58
N GLN A 219 -1.34 -20.04 -16.79
CA GLN A 219 -0.87 -21.40 -17.04
C GLN A 219 0.60 -21.36 -17.42
N PHE A 220 1.37 -22.32 -16.90
CA PHE A 220 2.77 -22.46 -17.26
C PHE A 220 3.11 -23.93 -17.49
N LYS A 221 3.82 -24.19 -18.59
CA LYS A 221 4.38 -25.50 -18.90
C LYS A 221 5.89 -25.32 -19.03
N ALA A 222 6.63 -26.06 -18.21
CA ALA A 222 8.09 -26.05 -18.27
C ALA A 222 8.57 -26.53 -19.67
N PRO A 223 9.64 -25.94 -20.22
CA PRO A 223 10.21 -26.38 -21.47
C PRO A 223 10.81 -27.80 -21.36
N PRO A 224 11.00 -28.52 -22.48
CA PRO A 224 11.68 -29.81 -22.47
C PRO A 224 13.06 -29.72 -21.82
N GLY A 225 13.40 -30.71 -20.99
CA GLY A 225 14.67 -30.77 -20.27
C GLY A 225 14.73 -29.94 -18.98
N ALA A 226 13.65 -29.22 -18.64
CA ALA A 226 13.55 -28.55 -17.33
C ALA A 226 13.39 -29.56 -16.19
N GLU A 227 14.04 -29.27 -15.07
CA GLU A 227 13.80 -29.99 -13.82
C GLU A 227 12.46 -29.58 -13.21
N VAL A 228 11.70 -30.54 -12.69
CA VAL A 228 10.40 -30.28 -12.04
C VAL A 228 10.43 -30.79 -10.61
N LEU A 229 10.47 -29.88 -9.64
CA LEU A 229 10.40 -30.17 -8.21
C LEU A 229 8.99 -29.92 -7.67
N ARG A 230 8.49 -30.86 -6.85
CA ARG A 230 7.23 -30.72 -6.11
C ARG A 230 7.53 -30.73 -4.62
N LEU A 231 7.18 -29.64 -3.94
CA LEU A 231 7.38 -29.47 -2.51
C LEU A 231 6.00 -29.43 -1.85
N ASN A 232 5.75 -30.43 -1.00
CA ASN A 232 4.52 -30.58 -0.23
C ASN A 232 4.61 -29.81 1.09
#